data_AF-A0A1F9XMC2-F1
#
_entry.id   AF-A0A1F9XMC2-F1
#
_cell.length_a   1.000
_cell.length_b   1.000
_cell.length_c   1.000
_cell.angle_alpha   90.00
_cell.angle_beta   90.00
_cell.angle_gamma   90.00
#
_symmetry.space_group_name_H-M   'P 1'
#
loop_
_entity.id
_entity.type
_entity.pdbx_description
1 polymer ?
#
loop_
_entity_poly.entity_id
_entity_poly.type
_entity_poly.pdbx_seq_one_letter_code
_entity_poly.pdbx_strand_id
1 'polypeptide(L)'
;MEAIERWSFFYYSSGQSAGLDIDSTTNGFAALPDSFGSGPVKANAYCEALERWLLDRIWYNGDVLLVNFPWERTKAPALFGGYAERLRVYITEMADIEFPDLSDKKVFFCLALLETECGGVLPGSACGMDVNTVAEHAIIELYNHYLVFGKIKKLNPARLDSLIEARLYYFASSKSAGEMVKTKIQIGKNSVPKIPKLAFSAAIIGPWNPEVNVYRVLLDGTVPFMTDGVERFLV
;
A
#
# COMPACT_ATOMS: atom_id res chain seq x y z
N MET A 1 -2.71 -13.86 8.24
CA MET A 1 -3.86 -13.33 7.49
C MET A 1 -3.57 -13.30 6.00
N GLU A 2 -2.44 -12.70 5.58
CA GLU A 2 -1.96 -12.71 4.19
C GLU A 2 -1.99 -14.08 3.48
N ALA A 3 -1.62 -15.17 4.17
CA ALA A 3 -1.70 -16.51 3.58
C ALA A 3 -3.13 -16.91 3.17
N ILE A 4 -4.15 -16.51 3.95
CA ILE A 4 -5.56 -16.78 3.64
C ILE A 4 -6.06 -15.86 2.53
N GLU A 5 -5.65 -14.59 2.51
CA GLU A 5 -5.95 -13.66 1.42
C GLU A 5 -5.43 -14.21 0.08
N ARG A 6 -4.15 -14.63 0.05
CA ARG A 6 -3.54 -15.26 -1.14
C ARG A 6 -4.22 -16.57 -1.51
N TRP A 7 -4.54 -17.42 -0.54
CA TRP A 7 -5.29 -18.66 -0.81
C TRP A 7 -6.66 -18.36 -1.42
N SER A 8 -7.38 -17.37 -0.89
CA SER A 8 -8.69 -16.96 -1.42
C SER A 8 -8.60 -16.44 -2.85
N PHE A 9 -7.58 -15.62 -3.14
CA PHE A 9 -7.28 -15.16 -4.49
C PHE A 9 -7.06 -16.34 -5.45
N PHE A 10 -6.18 -17.29 -5.11
CA PHE A 10 -5.89 -18.43 -5.96
C PHE A 10 -7.10 -19.36 -6.14
N TYR A 11 -7.90 -19.56 -5.09
CA TYR A 11 -9.11 -20.37 -5.16
C TYR A 11 -10.07 -19.82 -6.23
N TYR A 12 -10.31 -18.52 -6.21
CA TYR A 12 -11.23 -17.85 -7.14
C TYR A 12 -10.67 -17.61 -8.54
N SER A 13 -9.34 -17.56 -8.68
CA SER A 13 -8.66 -17.42 -9.99
C SER A 13 -9.01 -18.54 -10.99
N SER A 14 -9.57 -19.66 -10.51
CA SER A 14 -9.95 -20.83 -11.30
C SER A 14 -11.35 -20.80 -11.93
N GLY A 15 -12.17 -19.76 -11.69
CA GLY A 15 -13.45 -19.62 -12.41
C GLY A 15 -14.64 -19.01 -11.65
N GLN A 16 -14.44 -18.33 -10.53
CA GLN A 16 -15.51 -17.62 -9.82
C GLN A 16 -15.20 -16.13 -9.69
N SER A 17 -16.20 -15.25 -9.85
CA SER A 17 -16.01 -13.79 -9.85
C SER A 17 -15.99 -13.20 -8.44
N ALA A 18 -14.81 -13.11 -7.84
CA ALA A 18 -14.52 -12.32 -6.63
C ALA A 18 -14.07 -10.89 -6.99
N GLY A 19 -14.68 -10.27 -8.01
CA GLY A 19 -14.18 -9.02 -8.62
C GLY A 19 -12.88 -9.19 -9.42
N LEU A 20 -12.49 -10.44 -9.73
CA LEU A 20 -11.27 -10.75 -10.48
C LEU A 20 -11.37 -10.40 -11.98
N ASP A 21 -12.58 -10.20 -12.47
CA ASP A 21 -12.90 -9.64 -13.78
C ASP A 21 -12.63 -8.13 -13.86
N ILE A 22 -12.60 -7.44 -12.72
CA ILE A 22 -12.29 -6.01 -12.60
C ILE A 22 -10.79 -5.82 -12.30
N ASP A 23 -10.28 -6.50 -11.27
CA ASP A 23 -8.86 -6.49 -10.89
C ASP A 23 -8.41 -7.93 -10.60
N SER A 24 -7.49 -8.45 -11.43
CA SER A 24 -6.96 -9.81 -11.35
C SER A 24 -5.78 -9.97 -10.36
N THR A 25 -5.59 -9.02 -9.45
CA THR A 25 -4.57 -9.06 -8.40
C THR A 25 -5.16 -9.36 -7.02
N THR A 26 -4.31 -9.40 -5.99
CA THR A 26 -4.72 -9.53 -4.59
C THR A 26 -5.20 -8.21 -3.97
N ASN A 27 -5.29 -7.12 -4.75
CA ASN A 27 -5.70 -5.81 -4.23
C ASN A 27 -7.05 -5.87 -3.51
N GLY A 28 -7.04 -5.28 -2.32
CA GLY A 28 -8.21 -5.02 -1.50
C GLY A 28 -8.80 -6.27 -0.85
N PHE A 29 -8.03 -7.36 -0.75
CA PHE A 29 -8.42 -8.55 -0.01
C PHE A 29 -7.96 -8.44 1.44
N ALA A 30 -8.90 -8.49 2.39
CA ALA A 30 -8.55 -8.69 3.78
C ALA A 30 -9.16 -9.98 4.31
N ALA A 31 -8.42 -10.64 5.21
CA ALA A 31 -8.93 -11.75 6.01
C ALA A 31 -8.81 -11.40 7.50
N LEU A 32 -9.78 -11.85 8.32
CA LEU A 32 -9.73 -11.85 9.80
C LEU A 32 -10.46 -13.08 10.37
N PRO A 33 -10.01 -13.63 11.52
CA PRO A 33 -10.78 -14.68 12.20
C PRO A 33 -12.21 -14.20 12.49
N ASP A 34 -13.19 -15.10 12.40
CA ASP A 34 -14.60 -14.75 12.57
C ASP A 34 -14.92 -14.16 13.95
N SER A 35 -14.13 -14.50 14.96
CA SER A 35 -14.21 -13.93 16.31
C SER A 35 -14.08 -12.40 16.37
N PHE A 36 -13.54 -11.75 15.32
CA PHE A 36 -13.45 -10.28 15.22
C PHE A 36 -14.69 -9.64 14.58
N GLY A 37 -15.64 -10.44 14.09
CA GLY A 37 -16.81 -9.98 13.34
C GLY A 37 -16.48 -9.45 11.94
N SER A 38 -17.52 -9.02 11.21
CA SER A 38 -17.38 -8.62 9.80
C SER A 38 -16.95 -7.15 9.60
N GLY A 39 -17.15 -6.28 10.60
CA GLY A 39 -16.80 -4.85 10.49
C GLY A 39 -15.29 -4.62 10.28
N PRO A 40 -14.40 -5.18 11.12
CA PRO A 40 -12.97 -4.97 10.97
C PRO A 40 -12.38 -5.49 9.65
N VAL A 41 -12.84 -6.63 9.12
CA VAL A 41 -12.31 -7.17 7.86
C VAL A 41 -12.71 -6.29 6.67
N LYS A 42 -13.93 -5.75 6.68
CA LYS A 42 -14.39 -4.79 5.67
C LYS A 42 -13.59 -3.49 5.72
N ALA A 43 -13.33 -2.98 6.92
CA ALA A 43 -12.52 -1.78 7.11
C ALA A 43 -11.09 -1.97 6.59
N ASN A 44 -10.47 -3.13 6.88
CA ASN A 44 -9.13 -3.46 6.39
C ASN A 44 -9.10 -3.56 4.86
N ALA A 45 -10.05 -4.30 4.26
CA ALA A 45 -10.15 -4.43 2.80
C ALA A 45 -10.32 -3.07 2.11
N TYR A 46 -11.16 -2.20 2.70
CA TYR A 46 -11.36 -0.84 2.21
C TYR A 46 -10.09 0.01 2.31
N CYS A 47 -9.39 -0.03 3.45
CA CYS A 47 -8.14 0.72 3.64
C CYS A 47 -7.06 0.27 2.66
N GLU A 48 -6.91 -1.03 2.44
CA GLU A 48 -5.96 -1.56 1.45
C GLU A 48 -6.31 -1.11 0.02
N ALA A 49 -7.58 -1.15 -0.37
CA ALA A 49 -8.02 -0.67 -1.68
C ALA A 49 -7.74 0.83 -1.86
N LEU A 50 -7.95 1.61 -0.80
CA LEU A 50 -7.69 3.06 -0.76
C LEU A 50 -6.20 3.38 -0.81
N GLU A 51 -5.37 2.58 -0.13
CA GLU A 51 -3.92 2.66 -0.19
C GLU A 51 -3.43 2.52 -1.62
N ARG A 52 -3.86 1.45 -2.32
CA ARG A 52 -3.48 1.18 -3.72
C ARG A 52 -3.93 2.28 -4.66
N TRP A 53 -5.16 2.78 -4.49
CA TRP A 53 -5.66 3.90 -5.29
C TRP A 53 -4.87 5.21 -5.07
N LEU A 54 -4.54 5.57 -3.83
CA LEU A 54 -3.75 6.78 -3.55
C LEU A 54 -2.34 6.69 -4.11
N LEU A 55 -1.75 5.52 -3.99
CA LEU A 55 -0.46 5.17 -4.57
C LEU A 55 -0.45 5.37 -6.09
N ASP A 56 -1.48 4.87 -6.80
CA ASP A 56 -1.67 5.12 -8.23
C ASP A 56 -1.79 6.60 -8.53
N ARG A 57 -2.59 7.31 -7.72
CA ARG A 57 -2.84 8.73 -7.90
C ARG A 57 -1.59 9.57 -7.69
N ILE A 58 -0.77 9.27 -6.69
CA ILE A 58 0.55 9.88 -6.50
C ILE A 58 1.41 9.66 -7.74
N TRP A 59 1.43 8.43 -8.26
CA TRP A 59 2.30 8.07 -9.36
C TRP A 59 1.90 8.71 -10.69
N TYR A 60 0.64 8.57 -11.10
CA TYR A 60 0.18 9.05 -12.40
C TYR A 60 -0.14 10.53 -12.38
N ASN A 61 -0.80 11.02 -11.33
CA ASN A 61 -1.37 12.37 -11.30
C ASN A 61 -0.52 13.34 -10.46
N GLY A 62 0.14 12.86 -9.41
CA GLY A 62 0.90 13.70 -8.48
C GLY A 62 0.03 14.73 -7.75
N ASP A 63 -1.28 14.49 -7.66
CA ASP A 63 -2.29 15.44 -7.18
C ASP A 63 -2.84 15.08 -5.78
N VAL A 64 -2.11 14.28 -5.01
CA VAL A 64 -2.45 13.97 -3.62
C VAL A 64 -1.83 15.00 -2.67
N LEU A 65 -2.63 15.57 -1.77
CA LEU A 65 -2.13 16.40 -0.68
C LEU A 65 -1.35 15.53 0.31
N LEU A 66 -0.04 15.71 0.35
CA LEU A 66 0.84 15.10 1.34
C LEU A 66 1.40 16.17 2.27
N VAL A 67 1.38 15.89 3.58
CA VAL A 67 2.01 16.74 4.60
C VAL A 67 3.06 15.94 5.37
N ASN A 68 4.12 16.60 5.82
CA ASN A 68 5.15 15.95 6.63
C ASN A 68 4.54 15.46 7.94
N PHE A 69 4.82 14.20 8.29
CA PHE A 69 4.45 13.61 9.55
C PHE A 69 5.68 13.52 10.47
N PRO A 70 5.61 14.02 11.72
CA PRO A 70 6.68 13.89 12.69
C PRO A 70 6.77 12.44 13.20
N TRP A 71 7.52 11.62 12.47
CA TRP A 71 7.62 10.17 12.69
C TRP A 71 8.28 9.80 14.02
N GLU A 72 8.93 10.74 14.69
CA GLU A 72 9.53 10.59 16.03
C GLU A 72 8.48 10.24 17.10
N ARG A 73 7.19 10.36 16.76
CA ARG A 73 6.06 9.92 17.58
C ARG A 73 5.86 8.40 17.58
N THR A 74 6.52 7.67 16.70
CA THR A 74 6.41 6.21 16.55
C THR A 74 7.68 5.50 17.02
N LYS A 75 7.62 4.19 17.28
CA LYS A 75 8.79 3.41 17.73
C LYS A 75 9.58 2.80 16.56
N ALA A 76 8.91 2.54 15.44
CA ALA A 76 9.50 1.92 14.25
C ALA A 76 10.75 2.61 13.64
N PRO A 77 10.95 3.94 13.73
CA PRO A 77 12.18 4.58 13.23
C PRO A 77 13.47 4.03 13.84
N ALA A 78 13.41 3.49 15.07
CA ALA A 78 14.54 2.85 15.73
C ALA A 78 15.09 1.64 14.95
N LEU A 79 14.29 1.02 14.07
CA LEU A 79 14.70 -0.10 13.21
C LEU A 79 15.80 0.30 12.22
N PHE A 80 15.88 1.58 11.85
CA PHE A 80 16.85 2.10 10.87
C PHE A 80 18.17 2.54 11.50
N GLY A 81 18.29 2.58 12.83
CA GLY A 81 19.50 3.02 13.52
C GLY A 81 20.01 4.36 12.99
N GLY A 82 21.27 4.40 12.54
CA GLY A 82 21.92 5.59 11.99
C GLY A 82 21.51 5.99 10.57
N TYR A 83 20.39 5.46 10.05
CA TYR A 83 19.80 5.88 8.77
C TYR A 83 18.47 6.62 8.95
N ALA A 84 18.00 6.79 10.18
CA ALA A 84 16.71 7.43 10.48
C ALA A 84 16.63 8.89 9.97
N GLU A 85 17.76 9.59 9.84
CA GLU A 85 17.83 10.96 9.30
C GLU A 85 17.45 11.04 7.81
N ARG A 86 17.45 9.91 7.10
CA ARG A 86 17.06 9.78 5.69
C ARG A 86 15.61 9.35 5.52
N LEU A 87 14.92 9.09 6.62
CA LEU A 87 13.50 8.77 6.64
C LEU A 87 12.69 10.05 6.38
N ARG A 88 11.72 9.94 5.47
CA ARG A 88 10.69 10.95 5.23
C ARG A 88 9.35 10.26 5.36
N VAL A 89 8.44 10.85 6.12
CA VAL A 89 7.11 10.28 6.33
C VAL A 89 6.08 11.33 5.98
N TYR A 90 5.17 10.95 5.10
CA TYR A 90 4.11 11.81 4.61
C TYR A 90 2.76 11.22 4.98
N ILE A 91 1.79 12.08 5.21
CA ILE A 91 0.41 11.68 5.49
C ILE A 91 -0.57 12.48 4.67
N THR A 92 -1.70 11.85 4.35
CA THR A 92 -2.91 12.52 3.92
C THR A 92 -4.07 12.04 4.77
N GLU A 93 -4.95 12.97 5.15
CA GLU A 93 -6.20 12.67 5.84
C GLU A 93 -7.31 12.70 4.80
N MET A 94 -8.12 11.65 4.78
CA MET A 94 -9.31 11.53 3.96
C MET A 94 -10.54 11.58 4.85
N ALA A 95 -11.49 12.40 4.43
CA ALA A 95 -12.82 12.54 5.02
C ALA A 95 -13.88 12.14 3.98
N ASP A 96 -15.15 12.22 4.38
CA ASP A 96 -16.31 11.99 3.50
C ASP A 96 -16.31 10.60 2.85
N ILE A 97 -16.03 9.57 3.66
CA ILE A 97 -15.91 8.20 3.21
C ILE A 97 -17.30 7.61 2.96
N GLU A 98 -17.64 7.35 1.70
CA GLU A 98 -18.87 6.67 1.30
C GLU A 98 -18.77 5.14 1.49
N PHE A 99 -18.38 4.68 2.68
CA PHE A 99 -18.33 3.27 3.06
C PHE A 99 -19.05 3.05 4.39
N PRO A 100 -20.14 2.24 4.45
CA PRO A 100 -21.02 2.17 5.62
C PRO A 100 -20.33 1.92 6.97
N ASP A 101 -19.28 1.09 6.99
CA ASP A 101 -18.57 0.75 8.24
C ASP A 101 -17.56 1.86 8.70
N LEU A 102 -17.39 2.90 7.87
CA LEU A 102 -16.41 3.99 8.05
C LEU A 102 -17.01 5.40 7.85
N SER A 103 -18.33 5.55 7.69
CA SER A 103 -18.97 6.80 7.25
C SER A 103 -18.68 8.04 8.11
N ASP A 104 -18.38 7.85 9.39
CA ASP A 104 -18.06 8.94 10.34
C ASP A 104 -16.58 8.95 10.76
N LYS A 105 -15.75 8.13 10.12
CA LYS A 105 -14.34 7.97 10.48
C LYS A 105 -13.45 8.73 9.50
N LYS A 106 -12.38 9.28 10.06
CA LYS A 106 -11.22 9.71 9.29
C LYS A 106 -10.40 8.49 8.92
N VAL A 107 -9.91 8.45 7.69
CA VAL A 107 -8.92 7.46 7.26
C VAL A 107 -7.68 8.20 6.82
N PHE A 108 -6.54 7.71 7.27
CA PHE A 108 -5.23 8.24 7.00
C PHE A 108 -4.52 7.32 6.03
N PHE A 109 -3.83 7.89 5.07
CA PHE A 109 -2.82 7.18 4.30
C PHE A 109 -1.45 7.75 4.62
N CYS A 110 -0.49 6.86 4.82
CA CYS A 110 0.89 7.23 5.06
C CYS A 110 1.79 6.66 3.97
N LEU A 111 2.76 7.48 3.54
CA LEU A 111 3.87 7.08 2.69
C LEU A 111 5.18 7.37 3.42
N ALA A 112 5.92 6.33 3.76
CA ALA A 112 7.26 6.39 4.32
C ALA A 112 8.30 6.13 3.24
N LEU A 113 9.31 6.99 3.14
CA LEU A 113 10.41 6.87 2.20
C LEU A 113 11.76 6.84 2.93
N LEU A 114 12.66 5.96 2.51
CA LEU A 114 14.06 6.00 2.89
C LEU A 114 14.91 6.42 1.69
N GLU A 115 15.63 7.54 1.80
CA GLU A 115 16.63 7.92 0.80
C GLU A 115 17.90 7.05 0.95
N THR A 116 18.32 6.46 -0.16
CA THR A 116 19.54 5.62 -0.23
C THR A 116 20.79 6.47 -0.50
N GLU A 117 21.97 5.89 -0.28
CA GLU A 117 23.27 6.57 -0.48
C GLU A 117 23.49 7.03 -1.94
N CYS A 118 22.89 6.33 -2.91
CA CYS A 118 23.01 6.68 -4.32
C CYS A 118 21.97 7.72 -4.78
N GLY A 119 21.11 8.20 -3.87
CA GLY A 119 20.01 9.12 -4.18
C GLY A 119 18.75 8.44 -4.71
N GLY A 120 18.70 7.11 -4.75
CA GLY A 120 17.46 6.34 -4.93
C GLY A 120 16.59 6.35 -3.68
N VAL A 121 15.40 5.75 -3.74
CA VAL A 121 14.42 5.71 -2.65
C VAL A 121 13.84 4.30 -2.46
N LEU A 122 13.53 3.96 -1.21
CA LEU A 122 12.74 2.79 -0.84
C LEU A 122 11.39 3.27 -0.27
N PRO A 123 10.25 2.68 -0.65
CA PRO A 123 8.94 3.03 -0.09
C PRO A 123 8.45 2.06 0.98
N GLY A 124 7.49 2.53 1.77
CA GLY A 124 6.49 1.73 2.48
C GLY A 124 5.24 2.59 2.66
N SER A 125 4.07 1.97 2.67
CA SER A 125 2.79 2.65 2.81
C SER A 125 1.86 1.90 3.76
N ALA A 126 0.83 2.61 4.19
CA ALA A 126 -0.26 2.01 4.95
C ALA A 126 -1.47 2.91 4.87
N CYS A 127 -2.65 2.32 5.08
CA CYS A 127 -3.88 3.06 5.27
C CYS A 127 -4.68 2.53 6.48
N GLY A 128 -5.37 3.42 7.19
CA GLY A 128 -6.14 3.05 8.39
C GLY A 128 -6.69 4.23 9.17
N MET A 129 -7.34 3.96 10.31
CA MET A 129 -8.11 4.96 11.06
C MET A 129 -7.33 5.68 12.17
N ASP A 130 -6.18 5.14 12.60
CA ASP A 130 -5.31 5.77 13.59
C ASP A 130 -3.99 6.20 12.95
N VAL A 131 -3.73 7.50 12.93
CA VAL A 131 -2.56 8.08 12.26
C VAL A 131 -1.23 7.50 12.75
N ASN A 132 -1.05 7.28 14.06
CA ASN A 132 0.23 6.80 14.58
C ASN A 132 0.47 5.34 14.20
N THR A 133 -0.56 4.51 14.28
CA THR A 133 -0.54 3.10 13.87
C THR A 133 -0.27 2.98 12.37
N VAL A 134 -0.93 3.80 11.56
CA VAL A 134 -0.72 3.83 10.09
C VAL A 134 0.72 4.23 9.76
N ALA A 135 1.24 5.28 10.39
CA ALA A 135 2.63 5.68 10.19
C ALA A 135 3.62 4.57 10.62
N GLU A 136 3.37 3.91 11.75
CA GLU A 136 4.19 2.80 12.22
C GLU A 136 4.17 1.62 11.23
N HIS A 137 3.01 1.25 10.70
CA HIS A 137 2.88 0.20 9.68
C HIS A 137 3.63 0.55 8.39
N ALA A 138 3.49 1.77 7.89
CA ALA A 138 4.22 2.21 6.69
C ALA A 138 5.74 2.16 6.88
N ILE A 139 6.25 2.52 8.07
CA ILE A 139 7.68 2.46 8.39
C ILE A 139 8.15 1.00 8.53
N ILE A 140 7.33 0.10 9.07
CA ILE A 140 7.64 -1.33 9.16
C ILE A 140 7.69 -1.96 7.76
N GLU A 141 6.75 -1.62 6.88
CA GLU A 141 6.77 -2.11 5.50
C GLU A 141 8.02 -1.60 4.76
N LEU A 142 8.35 -0.31 4.91
CA LEU A 142 9.59 0.26 4.39
C LEU A 142 10.82 -0.50 4.91
N TYR A 143 10.83 -0.90 6.18
CA TYR A 143 11.94 -1.68 6.74
C TYR A 143 12.04 -3.07 6.11
N ASN A 144 10.91 -3.74 5.87
CA ASN A 144 10.88 -5.01 5.15
C ASN A 144 11.47 -4.85 3.73
N HIS A 145 11.09 -3.79 3.02
CA HIS A 145 11.66 -3.45 1.72
C HIS A 145 13.16 -3.15 1.80
N TYR A 146 13.63 -2.44 2.83
CA TYR A 146 15.06 -2.24 3.08
C TYR A 146 15.83 -3.57 3.24
N LEU A 147 15.27 -4.52 4.00
CA LEU A 147 15.88 -5.85 4.18
C LEU A 147 15.90 -6.65 2.88
N VAL A 148 14.82 -6.63 2.09
CA VAL A 148 14.76 -7.28 0.77
C VAL A 148 15.79 -6.65 -0.16
N PHE A 149 15.84 -5.31 -0.25
CA PHE A 149 16.84 -4.59 -1.04
C PHE A 149 18.27 -4.96 -0.67
N GLY A 150 18.57 -5.08 0.63
CA GLY A 150 19.88 -5.52 1.13
C GLY A 150 20.32 -6.89 0.61
N LYS A 151 19.36 -7.79 0.33
CA LYS A 151 19.61 -9.11 -0.28
C LYS A 151 19.76 -9.00 -1.79
N ILE A 152 18.81 -8.36 -2.47
CA ILE A 152 18.77 -8.32 -3.94
C ILE A 152 19.83 -7.39 -4.56
N LYS A 153 20.33 -6.38 -3.83
CA LYS A 153 21.36 -5.45 -4.35
C LYS A 153 22.69 -6.13 -4.71
N LYS A 154 22.91 -7.35 -4.24
CA LYS A 154 24.10 -8.17 -4.54
C LYS A 154 23.88 -9.11 -5.73
N LEU A 155 22.64 -9.23 -6.21
CA LEU A 155 22.28 -10.09 -7.33
C LEU A 155 22.48 -9.34 -8.65
N ASN A 156 22.63 -10.11 -9.73
CA ASN A 156 22.52 -9.56 -11.07
C ASN A 156 21.03 -9.16 -11.30
N PRO A 157 20.71 -7.92 -11.71
CA PRO A 157 19.34 -7.49 -11.97
C PRO A 157 18.55 -8.39 -12.93
N ALA A 158 19.23 -9.09 -13.84
CA ALA A 158 18.61 -10.07 -14.74
C ALA A 158 18.11 -11.36 -14.04
N ARG A 159 18.37 -11.51 -12.73
CA ARG A 159 17.98 -12.66 -11.91
C ARG A 159 16.98 -12.30 -10.81
N LEU A 160 16.31 -11.15 -10.90
CA LEU A 160 15.25 -10.79 -9.96
C LEU A 160 14.01 -11.61 -10.28
N ASP A 161 13.43 -12.24 -9.26
CA ASP A 161 12.39 -13.27 -9.43
C ASP A 161 10.99 -12.67 -9.63
N SER A 162 10.82 -11.39 -9.32
CA SER A 162 9.54 -10.69 -9.41
C SER A 162 9.67 -9.23 -9.89
N LEU A 163 8.57 -8.72 -10.45
CA LEU A 163 8.46 -7.31 -10.84
C LEU A 163 8.60 -6.38 -9.62
N ILE A 164 8.13 -6.80 -8.45
CA ILE A 164 8.24 -6.09 -7.17
C ILE A 164 9.72 -5.91 -6.81
N GLU A 165 10.52 -6.98 -6.84
CA GLU A 165 11.97 -6.90 -6.60
C GLU A 165 12.68 -6.03 -7.66
N ALA A 166 12.27 -6.13 -8.92
CA ALA A 166 12.82 -5.31 -10.00
C ALA A 166 12.56 -3.81 -9.81
N ARG A 167 11.34 -3.44 -9.42
CA ARG A 167 10.97 -2.06 -9.05
C ARG A 167 11.74 -1.59 -7.84
N LEU A 168 11.78 -2.41 -6.79
CA LEU A 168 12.51 -2.10 -5.56
C LEU A 168 13.99 -1.84 -5.84
N TYR A 169 14.63 -2.69 -6.65
CA TYR A 169 16.01 -2.50 -7.08
C TYR A 169 16.14 -1.19 -7.89
N TYR A 170 15.31 -0.98 -8.91
CA TYR A 170 15.36 0.18 -9.79
C TYR A 170 15.28 1.50 -9.02
N PHE A 171 14.29 1.65 -8.14
CA PHE A 171 14.10 2.90 -7.37
C PHE A 171 15.17 3.10 -6.30
N ALA A 172 15.62 2.02 -5.65
CA ALA A 172 16.61 2.12 -4.58
C ALA A 172 18.05 2.30 -5.10
N SER A 173 18.35 1.90 -6.34
CA SER A 173 19.71 1.98 -6.91
C SER A 173 19.91 3.12 -7.91
N SER A 174 18.89 3.95 -8.18
CA SER A 174 18.94 4.97 -9.22
C SER A 174 18.60 6.35 -8.69
N LYS A 175 19.56 7.28 -8.77
CA LYS A 175 19.34 8.70 -8.47
C LYS A 175 18.21 9.29 -9.29
N SER A 176 18.16 9.00 -10.60
CA SER A 176 17.13 9.56 -11.47
C SER A 176 15.74 9.03 -11.12
N ALA A 177 15.63 7.77 -10.70
CA ALA A 177 14.38 7.21 -10.22
C ALA A 177 13.95 7.84 -8.89
N GLY A 178 14.89 8.06 -7.96
CA GLY A 178 14.63 8.77 -6.71
C GLY A 178 14.16 10.20 -6.92
N GLU A 179 14.79 10.95 -7.83
CA GLU A 179 14.34 12.30 -8.20
C GLU A 179 12.94 12.27 -8.86
N MET A 180 12.64 11.26 -9.68
CA MET A 180 11.31 11.08 -10.25
C MET A 180 10.24 10.98 -9.15
N VAL A 181 10.48 10.16 -8.12
CA VAL A 181 9.56 10.05 -6.97
C VAL A 181 9.40 11.39 -6.25
N LYS A 182 10.51 12.09 -6.00
CA LYS A 182 10.47 13.41 -5.34
C LYS A 182 9.67 14.43 -6.14
N THR A 183 9.71 14.40 -7.48
CA THR A 183 8.90 15.30 -8.31
C THR A 183 7.40 14.97 -8.27
N LYS A 184 7.05 13.70 -8.06
CA LYS A 184 5.66 13.25 -7.92
C LYS A 184 5.06 13.59 -6.56
N ILE A 185 5.88 13.64 -5.52
CA ILE A 185 5.47 14.01 -4.16
C ILE A 185 5.43 15.54 -4.02
N GLN A 186 4.24 16.11 -4.23
CA GLN A 186 4.02 17.55 -4.07
C GLN A 186 3.49 17.88 -2.68
N ILE A 187 4.41 18.25 -1.77
CA ILE A 187 4.07 18.57 -0.38
C ILE A 187 3.25 19.86 -0.30
N GLY A 188 2.07 19.81 0.32
CA GLY A 188 1.26 20.98 0.68
C GLY A 188 0.67 21.80 -0.48
N LYS A 189 0.80 21.35 -1.74
CA LYS A 189 0.34 22.12 -2.92
C LYS A 189 -1.01 21.66 -3.48
N ASN A 190 -1.44 20.46 -3.12
CA ASN A 190 -2.62 19.81 -3.68
C ASN A 190 -3.83 19.90 -2.74
N SER A 191 -5.00 19.49 -3.22
CA SER A 191 -6.17 19.25 -2.38
C SER A 191 -6.23 17.80 -1.93
N VAL A 192 -6.99 17.52 -0.87
CA VAL A 192 -7.35 16.14 -0.52
C VAL A 192 -8.10 15.53 -1.71
N PRO A 193 -7.65 14.38 -2.22
CA PRO A 193 -8.27 13.76 -3.37
C PRO A 193 -9.68 13.27 -3.04
N LYS A 194 -10.67 13.56 -3.90
CA LYS A 194 -12.00 12.97 -3.77
C LYS A 194 -11.90 11.46 -3.95
N ILE A 195 -12.36 10.71 -2.94
CA ILE A 195 -12.40 9.23 -2.96
C ILE A 195 -13.29 8.76 -4.12
N PRO A 196 -12.86 7.75 -4.89
CA PRO A 196 -13.62 7.20 -6.01
C PRO A 196 -14.79 6.34 -5.51
N LYS A 197 -15.69 5.98 -6.43
CA LYS A 197 -16.78 5.05 -6.09
C LYS A 197 -16.25 3.63 -5.89
N LEU A 198 -17.00 2.82 -5.14
CA LEU A 198 -16.77 1.38 -5.07
C LEU A 198 -17.01 0.74 -6.44
N ALA A 199 -16.03 0.02 -6.96
CA ALA A 199 -16.18 -0.85 -8.12
C ALA A 199 -16.62 -2.27 -7.70
N PHE A 200 -16.16 -2.73 -6.53
CA PHE A 200 -16.53 -4.02 -5.95
C PHE A 200 -16.50 -3.94 -4.42
N SER A 201 -17.42 -4.63 -3.74
CA SER A 201 -17.41 -4.77 -2.27
C SER A 201 -18.24 -5.99 -1.89
N ALA A 202 -17.59 -7.08 -1.50
CA ALA A 202 -18.29 -8.30 -1.10
C ALA A 202 -17.46 -9.18 -0.17
N ALA A 203 -18.17 -9.96 0.66
CA ALA A 203 -17.57 -11.08 1.37
C ALA A 203 -17.22 -12.19 0.38
N ILE A 204 -16.06 -12.82 0.58
CA ILE A 204 -15.56 -13.91 -0.26
C ILE A 204 -15.81 -15.22 0.48
N ILE A 205 -16.70 -16.04 -0.08
CA ILE A 205 -17.21 -17.27 0.56
C ILE A 205 -16.39 -18.48 0.11
N GLY A 206 -15.67 -19.13 1.00
CA GLY A 206 -14.81 -20.24 0.62
C GLY A 206 -14.58 -21.28 1.71
N PRO A 207 -13.65 -22.22 1.47
CA PRO A 207 -13.34 -23.31 2.40
C PRO A 207 -12.78 -22.85 3.77
N TRP A 208 -12.44 -21.58 3.91
CA TRP A 208 -11.99 -20.95 5.16
C TRP A 208 -13.15 -20.52 6.08
N ASN A 209 -14.40 -20.57 5.60
CA ASN A 209 -15.57 -20.35 6.42
C ASN A 209 -15.94 -21.62 7.20
N PRO A 210 -16.43 -21.50 8.45
CA PRO A 210 -16.77 -20.26 9.16
C PRO A 210 -15.62 -19.61 9.94
N GLU A 211 -14.43 -20.19 9.98
CA GLU A 211 -13.36 -19.78 10.91
C GLU A 211 -12.74 -18.41 10.57
N VAL A 212 -12.72 -18.05 9.29
CA VAL A 212 -12.13 -16.82 8.80
C VAL A 212 -13.13 -16.10 7.90
N ASN A 213 -13.31 -14.80 8.14
CA ASN A 213 -13.99 -13.90 7.23
C ASN A 213 -12.97 -13.36 6.22
N VAL A 214 -13.30 -13.47 4.93
CA VAL A 214 -12.54 -12.84 3.85
C VAL A 214 -13.46 -11.84 3.16
N TYR A 215 -12.96 -10.64 2.89
CA TYR A 215 -13.71 -9.58 2.24
C TYR A 215 -12.84 -8.94 1.18
N ARG A 216 -13.44 -8.51 0.07
CA ARG A 216 -12.74 -7.77 -0.97
C ARG A 216 -13.43 -6.46 -1.27
N VAL A 217 -12.64 -5.39 -1.38
CA VAL A 217 -13.06 -4.08 -1.87
C VAL A 217 -12.21 -3.68 -3.06
N LEU A 218 -12.83 -3.12 -4.10
CA LEU A 218 -12.13 -2.45 -5.21
C LEU A 218 -12.72 -1.07 -5.40
N LEU A 219 -11.86 -0.13 -5.76
CA LEU A 219 -12.20 1.26 -6.06
C LEU A 219 -12.13 1.50 -7.57
N ASP A 220 -13.02 2.36 -8.06
CA ASP A 220 -13.03 2.75 -9.48
C ASP A 220 -11.77 3.55 -9.83
N GLY A 221 -11.21 3.28 -11.01
CA GLY A 221 -9.98 3.91 -11.49
C GLY A 221 -8.68 3.43 -10.83
N THR A 222 -8.72 2.43 -9.95
CA THR A 222 -7.49 1.75 -9.48
C THR A 222 -6.87 0.96 -10.63
N VAL A 223 -5.56 1.12 -10.81
CA VAL A 223 -4.81 0.45 -11.87
C VAL A 223 -4.11 -0.78 -11.25
N PRO A 224 -4.32 -2.02 -11.76
CA PRO A 224 -3.71 -3.20 -11.17
C PRO A 224 -2.19 -3.05 -11.06
N PHE A 225 -1.59 -3.38 -9.91
CA PHE A 225 -0.18 -3.05 -9.66
C PHE A 225 0.79 -3.75 -10.65
N MET A 226 0.35 -4.86 -11.26
CA MET A 226 1.08 -5.62 -12.27
C MET A 226 1.15 -4.93 -13.64
N THR A 227 0.40 -3.85 -13.88
CA THR A 227 0.55 -3.06 -15.10
C THR A 227 1.80 -2.18 -15.01
N ASP A 228 2.36 -1.87 -16.19
CA ASP A 228 3.60 -1.12 -16.41
C ASP A 228 4.87 -1.86 -16.00
N GLY A 229 6.02 -1.32 -16.43
CA GLY A 229 7.33 -1.91 -16.17
C GLY A 229 7.89 -1.59 -14.80
N VAL A 230 9.22 -1.62 -14.72
CA VAL A 230 10.00 -1.35 -13.50
C VAL A 230 9.97 0.12 -13.11
N GLU A 231 9.56 0.99 -14.02
CA GLU A 231 9.48 2.43 -13.84
C GLU A 231 8.33 2.88 -12.96
N ARG A 232 7.36 2.03 -12.63
CA ARG A 232 6.22 2.39 -11.75
C ARG A 232 6.62 2.30 -10.28
N PHE A 233 6.55 3.42 -9.57
CA PHE A 233 6.88 3.50 -8.14
C PHE A 233 5.75 2.92 -7.29
N LEU A 234 5.59 1.59 -7.31
CA LEU A 234 4.66 0.85 -6.47
C LEU A 234 5.21 -0.53 -6.16
N VAL A 235 5.32 -0.83 -4.88
CA VAL A 235 5.71 -2.12 -4.31
C VAL A 235 4.49 -2.70 -3.58
#